data_AF-A0A7V5VUS4-F1
#
_entry.id   AF-A0A7V5VUS4-F1
#
_cell.length_a   1.000
_cell.length_b   1.000
_cell.length_c   1.000
_cell.angle_alpha   90.00
_cell.angle_beta   90.00
_cell.angle_gamma   90.00
#
_symmetry.space_group_name_H-M   'P 1'
#
loop_
_entity.id
_entity.type
_entity.pdbx_description
1 polymer ?
#
loop_
_entity_poly.entity_id
_entity_poly.type
_entity_poly.pdbx_seq_one_letter_code
_entity_poly.pdbx_strand_id
1 'polypeptide(L)'
;MRAYVLALVALLWWGCADESSVGVPPSSPRADSIAALRRMVASAEQCQPCHPKHYEEWSISMHAYAVHDPVFHALNERMLAGQPVVDDQFCMRCHTPFGSLFGETPPGTGFQQLSRVAREGITCDVCHLMALPSAPGFAVRRFRLDGARQGNIPDPVENPFHPSAHEPMLSSSEACALCHDVRNPLGVLVERTYTEWRESLYPGRGITCQVCHMTWVEEPVAVGAPPRRRHRHVMAGVDVPLSDFPGREQLLEEVEYLLQNAVRMSVTAPARLRRDSVLTVQVTIANNITGHDIPTGSIFMRQMWVELIVRGRSSGTVFYATGTLDANGDLRTLHSEEVQSGRAPLDTALLLFTGTALKNGRPASFWEAHAVEFRTIPAFDSRTARYRIPPPAGGWREELELSVRLRFRAFPPYMLRALGLGHLVERLPIFDMEWEQRSIALE
;
A
#
# COMPACT_ATOMS: atom_id res chain seq x y z
N MET A 1 -66.00 -35.95 -20.10
CA MET A 1 -65.13 -37.04 -19.60
C MET A 1 -63.69 -36.68 -19.94
N ARG A 2 -62.81 -36.59 -18.92
CA ARG A 2 -61.38 -36.99 -18.88
C ARG A 2 -60.49 -36.66 -20.10
N ALA A 3 -59.25 -36.20 -20.01
CA ALA A 3 -58.34 -35.77 -18.95
C ALA A 3 -57.04 -35.45 -19.71
N TYR A 4 -56.66 -34.17 -19.91
CA TYR A 4 -55.33 -33.84 -20.47
C TYR A 4 -54.84 -32.48 -19.96
N VAL A 5 -54.53 -32.45 -18.67
CA VAL A 5 -53.60 -31.49 -18.05
C VAL A 5 -52.72 -32.35 -17.16
N LEU A 6 -51.53 -32.72 -17.64
CA LEU A 6 -50.36 -33.24 -16.88
C LEU A 6 -49.41 -33.95 -17.87
N ALA A 7 -48.48 -33.21 -18.46
CA ALA A 7 -47.21 -33.76 -18.96
C ALA A 7 -46.33 -32.60 -19.47
N LEU A 8 -45.71 -31.84 -18.57
CA LEU A 8 -44.52 -31.02 -18.86
C LEU A 8 -43.85 -30.47 -17.59
N VAL A 9 -43.74 -31.29 -16.53
CA VAL A 9 -42.85 -31.02 -15.38
C VAL A 9 -42.25 -32.35 -14.92
N ALA A 10 -41.33 -32.90 -15.70
CA ALA A 10 -40.53 -34.07 -15.28
C ALA A 10 -39.28 -34.20 -16.16
N LEU A 11 -38.43 -33.17 -16.23
CA LEU A 11 -37.09 -33.26 -16.84
C LEU A 11 -36.13 -32.21 -16.24
N LEU A 12 -36.10 -32.11 -14.90
CA LEU A 12 -35.09 -31.30 -14.20
C LEU A 12 -34.50 -31.98 -12.95
N TRP A 13 -34.62 -33.31 -12.80
CA TRP A 13 -33.98 -34.06 -11.71
C TRP A 13 -33.24 -35.30 -12.24
N TRP A 14 -32.21 -35.07 -13.06
CA TRP A 14 -31.18 -36.08 -13.25
C TRP A 14 -29.81 -35.42 -13.33
N GLY A 15 -28.97 -35.71 -12.34
CA GLY A 15 -27.53 -35.59 -12.46
C GLY A 15 -26.92 -34.25 -12.05
N CYS A 16 -27.11 -33.83 -10.80
CA CYS A 16 -25.97 -33.24 -10.09
C CYS A 16 -24.94 -34.36 -9.89
N ALA A 17 -24.16 -34.64 -10.92
CA ALA A 17 -22.87 -35.28 -10.73
C ALA A 17 -22.03 -34.23 -10.01
N ASP A 18 -21.67 -34.57 -8.77
CA ASP A 18 -20.87 -33.74 -7.89
C ASP A 18 -19.43 -33.70 -8.44
N GLU A 19 -19.21 -32.86 -9.45
CA GLU A 19 -17.88 -32.48 -9.95
C GLU A 19 -17.24 -31.40 -9.04
N SER A 20 -17.70 -31.29 -7.79
CA SER A 20 -17.18 -30.35 -6.81
C SER A 20 -16.12 -30.96 -5.88
N SER A 21 -15.60 -32.15 -6.16
CA SER A 21 -14.31 -32.58 -5.60
C SER A 21 -13.15 -32.10 -6.47
N VAL A 22 -13.06 -30.79 -6.70
CA VAL A 22 -11.74 -30.17 -6.87
C VAL A 22 -11.08 -30.35 -5.51
N GLY A 23 -10.31 -31.42 -5.37
CA GLY A 23 -9.63 -31.74 -4.12
C GLY A 23 -8.92 -30.50 -3.62
N VAL A 24 -9.35 -30.00 -2.46
CA VAL A 24 -8.60 -29.00 -1.72
C VAL A 24 -7.18 -29.60 -1.59
N PRO A 25 -6.15 -29.01 -2.22
CA PRO A 25 -4.81 -29.55 -2.10
C PRO A 25 -4.46 -29.55 -0.61
N PRO A 26 -3.74 -30.57 -0.11
CA PRO A 26 -3.44 -30.70 1.31
C PRO A 26 -2.94 -29.37 1.86
N SER A 27 -3.64 -28.86 2.87
CA SER A 27 -3.53 -27.50 3.40
C SER A 27 -2.21 -27.22 4.14
N SER A 28 -1.36 -28.25 4.29
CA SER A 28 -0.03 -28.15 4.88
C SER A 28 1.02 -28.73 3.93
N PRO A 29 2.12 -28.01 3.64
CA PRO A 29 3.25 -28.56 2.90
C PRO A 29 3.73 -29.87 3.56
N ARG A 30 4.08 -30.89 2.77
CA ARG A 30 4.68 -32.11 3.32
C ARG A 30 5.99 -31.74 4.02
N ALA A 31 6.27 -32.33 5.19
CA ALA A 31 7.48 -32.04 5.97
C ALA A 31 8.76 -32.19 5.13
N ASP A 32 8.81 -33.17 4.24
CA ASP A 32 9.92 -33.40 3.31
C ASP A 32 10.15 -32.22 2.35
N SER A 33 9.08 -31.59 1.86
CA SER A 33 9.14 -30.44 0.96
C SER A 33 9.66 -29.19 1.67
N ILE A 34 9.27 -28.97 2.93
CA ILE A 34 9.81 -27.87 3.74
C ILE A 34 11.29 -28.09 4.05
N ALA A 35 11.67 -29.32 4.43
CA ALA A 35 13.06 -29.65 4.68
C ALA A 35 13.91 -29.50 3.41
N ALA A 36 13.38 -29.86 2.24
CA ALA A 36 14.03 -29.61 0.95
C ALA A 36 14.21 -28.12 0.68
N LEU A 37 13.14 -27.32 0.79
CA LEU A 37 13.20 -25.87 0.59
C LEU A 37 14.22 -25.21 1.52
N ARG A 38 14.20 -25.56 2.82
CA ARG A 38 15.13 -25.00 3.81
C ARG A 38 16.61 -25.27 3.49
N ARG A 39 16.93 -26.39 2.83
CA ARG A 39 18.30 -26.68 2.37
C ARG A 39 18.71 -25.88 1.14
N MET A 40 17.74 -25.35 0.39
CA MET A 40 17.97 -24.73 -0.92
C MET A 40 17.94 -23.21 -0.88
N VAL A 41 17.14 -22.62 0.02
CA VAL A 41 17.07 -21.17 0.20
C VAL A 41 18.41 -20.60 0.68
N ALA A 42 18.78 -19.46 0.12
CA ALA A 42 19.96 -18.71 0.48
C ALA A 42 19.56 -17.39 1.16
N SER A 43 20.41 -16.93 2.08
CA SER A 43 20.34 -15.55 2.58
C SER A 43 20.76 -14.58 1.48
N ALA A 44 20.18 -13.38 1.44
CA ALA A 44 20.48 -12.36 0.42
C ALA A 44 21.97 -12.01 0.31
N GLU A 45 22.72 -12.05 1.42
CA GLU A 45 24.17 -11.85 1.42
C GLU A 45 24.95 -12.84 0.54
N GLN A 46 24.41 -14.04 0.30
CA GLN A 46 25.02 -15.02 -0.61
C GLN A 46 24.84 -14.60 -2.08
N CYS A 47 23.82 -13.79 -2.38
CA CYS A 47 23.58 -13.25 -3.71
C CYS A 47 24.48 -12.02 -3.99
N GLN A 48 24.86 -11.27 -2.95
CA GLN A 48 25.57 -9.99 -3.06
C GLN A 48 26.86 -10.02 -3.91
N PRO A 49 27.76 -11.02 -3.78
CA PRO A 49 29.02 -11.00 -4.55
C PRO A 49 28.81 -11.05 -6.06
N CYS A 50 27.76 -11.71 -6.53
CA CYS A 50 27.42 -11.82 -7.95
C CYS A 50 26.40 -10.75 -8.38
N HIS A 51 25.49 -10.35 -7.49
CA HIS A 51 24.41 -9.40 -7.75
C HIS A 51 24.47 -8.18 -6.81
N PRO A 52 25.59 -7.42 -6.78
CA PRO A 52 25.78 -6.36 -5.78
C PRO A 52 24.73 -5.25 -5.91
N LYS A 53 24.31 -4.93 -7.14
CA LYS A 53 23.30 -3.89 -7.41
C LYS A 53 21.91 -4.27 -6.94
N HIS A 54 21.47 -5.51 -7.20
CA HIS A 54 20.19 -5.99 -6.68
C HIS A 54 20.19 -6.04 -5.15
N TYR A 55 21.29 -6.51 -4.55
CA TYR A 55 21.41 -6.55 -3.10
C TYR A 55 21.35 -5.15 -2.47
N GLU A 56 22.12 -4.20 -3.00
CA GLU A 56 22.12 -2.80 -2.56
C GLU A 56 20.71 -2.21 -2.56
N GLU A 57 19.99 -2.35 -3.67
CA GLU A 57 18.63 -1.84 -3.85
C GLU A 57 17.59 -2.54 -2.96
N TRP A 58 17.64 -3.87 -2.88
CA TRP A 58 16.74 -4.64 -2.04
C TRP A 58 16.98 -4.35 -0.55
N SER A 59 18.23 -4.22 -0.13
CA SER A 59 18.61 -4.09 1.29
C SER A 59 18.07 -2.84 1.97
N ILE A 60 17.66 -1.83 1.20
CA ILE A 60 17.08 -0.58 1.68
C ILE A 60 15.54 -0.53 1.49
N SER A 61 14.96 -1.53 0.84
CA SER A 61 13.55 -1.56 0.47
C SER A 61 12.63 -1.93 1.63
N MET A 62 11.35 -1.57 1.50
CA MET A 62 10.31 -2.03 2.44
C MET A 62 10.08 -3.54 2.39
N HIS A 63 10.51 -4.22 1.32
CA HIS A 63 10.49 -5.69 1.21
C HIS A 63 11.51 -6.34 2.17
N ALA A 64 12.73 -5.81 2.24
CA ALA A 64 13.72 -6.25 3.23
C ALA A 64 13.32 -5.85 4.67
N TYR A 65 12.68 -4.69 4.83
CA TYR A 65 12.21 -4.19 6.12
C TYR A 65 10.92 -4.88 6.63
N ALA A 66 10.24 -5.69 5.81
CA ALA A 66 8.86 -6.12 6.07
C ALA A 66 8.63 -6.75 7.46
N VAL A 67 9.57 -7.56 7.95
CA VAL A 67 9.50 -8.18 9.30
C VAL A 67 10.37 -7.46 10.34
N HIS A 68 11.02 -6.35 9.98
CA HIS A 68 11.71 -5.44 10.90
C HIS A 68 10.79 -4.32 11.41
N ASP A 69 9.68 -4.05 10.71
CA ASP A 69 8.78 -2.94 10.99
C ASP A 69 8.11 -3.06 12.38
N PRO A 70 8.37 -2.13 13.32
CA PRO A 70 7.74 -2.15 14.64
C PRO A 70 6.22 -1.90 14.56
N VAL A 71 5.73 -1.16 13.56
CA VAL A 71 4.28 -0.94 13.39
C VAL A 71 3.60 -2.24 13.00
N PHE A 72 4.19 -3.00 12.06
CA PHE A 72 3.77 -4.35 11.74
C PHE A 72 3.71 -5.25 12.97
N HIS A 73 4.78 -5.31 13.78
CA HIS A 73 4.81 -6.18 14.97
C HIS A 73 3.70 -5.80 15.96
N ALA A 74 3.50 -4.52 16.23
CA ALA A 74 2.45 -4.05 17.13
C ALA A 74 1.04 -4.36 16.59
N LEU A 75 0.82 -4.25 15.27
CA LEU A 75 -0.44 -4.63 14.64
C LEU A 75 -0.68 -6.14 14.69
N ASN A 76 0.36 -6.95 14.42
CA ASN A 76 0.30 -8.40 14.50
C ASN A 76 0.00 -8.86 15.94
N GLU A 77 0.69 -8.32 16.94
CA GLU A 77 0.40 -8.58 18.35
C GLU A 77 -1.04 -8.21 18.72
N ARG A 78 -1.53 -7.06 18.25
CA ARG A 78 -2.91 -6.63 18.47
C ARG A 78 -3.94 -7.57 17.83
N MET A 79 -3.65 -8.07 16.62
CA MET A 79 -4.49 -9.07 15.96
C MET A 79 -4.50 -10.38 16.76
N LEU A 80 -3.34 -10.86 17.20
CA LEU A 80 -3.18 -12.10 17.97
C LEU A 80 -3.77 -12.03 19.39
N ALA A 81 -3.85 -10.83 19.98
CA ALA A 81 -4.52 -10.60 21.27
C ALA A 81 -6.05 -10.55 21.15
N GLY A 82 -6.59 -10.39 19.94
CA GLY A 82 -8.04 -10.38 19.68
C GLY A 82 -8.67 -11.77 19.83
N GLN A 83 -9.97 -11.82 20.13
CA GLN A 83 -10.72 -13.09 20.28
C GLN A 83 -11.95 -13.10 19.35
N PRO A 84 -12.18 -14.19 18.59
CA PRO A 84 -11.26 -15.30 18.32
C PRO A 84 -10.18 -14.93 17.28
N VAL A 85 -8.94 -15.39 17.46
CA VAL A 85 -7.91 -15.33 16.40
C VAL A 85 -8.34 -16.27 15.27
N VAL A 86 -8.70 -15.71 14.12
CA VAL A 86 -9.18 -16.49 12.98
C VAL A 86 -8.01 -17.13 12.21
N ASP A 87 -6.84 -16.47 12.19
CA ASP A 87 -5.65 -16.92 11.47
C ASP A 87 -4.38 -16.24 12.03
N ASP A 88 -3.55 -17.01 12.75
CA ASP A 88 -2.37 -16.50 13.45
C ASP A 88 -1.15 -16.26 12.55
N GLN A 89 -1.18 -16.77 11.31
CA GLN A 89 -0.13 -16.57 10.31
C GLN A 89 -0.53 -15.58 9.23
N PHE A 90 -1.70 -14.95 9.33
CA PHE A 90 -2.24 -14.01 8.35
C PHE A 90 -1.20 -12.95 7.92
N CYS A 91 -0.63 -12.24 8.89
CA CYS A 91 0.39 -11.21 8.66
C CYS A 91 1.74 -11.82 8.23
N MET A 92 2.16 -12.91 8.89
CA MET A 92 3.50 -13.49 8.71
C MET A 92 3.72 -14.06 7.30
N ARG A 93 2.67 -14.56 6.65
CA ARG A 93 2.78 -15.11 5.28
C ARG A 93 3.24 -14.08 4.25
N CYS A 94 2.88 -12.81 4.42
CA CYS A 94 3.32 -11.72 3.53
C CYS A 94 4.59 -11.01 4.02
N HIS A 95 4.85 -10.96 5.33
CA HIS A 95 5.98 -10.21 5.89
C HIS A 95 7.26 -11.05 6.09
N THR A 96 7.12 -12.37 6.28
CA THR A 96 8.24 -13.32 6.30
C THR A 96 7.75 -14.70 5.80
N PRO A 97 7.53 -14.87 4.47
CA PRO A 97 6.99 -16.10 3.91
C PRO A 97 7.80 -17.33 4.33
N PHE A 98 9.13 -17.23 4.36
CA PHE A 98 9.98 -18.30 4.85
C PHE A 98 9.83 -18.54 6.35
N GLY A 99 9.76 -17.51 7.19
CA GLY A 99 9.49 -17.69 8.63
C GLY A 99 8.18 -18.44 8.88
N SER A 100 7.12 -18.06 8.19
CA SER A 100 5.81 -18.73 8.29
C SER A 100 5.85 -20.18 7.80
N LEU A 101 6.43 -20.44 6.61
CA LEU A 101 6.53 -21.79 6.04
C LEU A 101 7.44 -22.72 6.82
N PHE A 102 8.49 -22.17 7.44
CA PHE A 102 9.44 -22.92 8.25
C PHE A 102 8.98 -23.15 9.68
N GLY A 103 7.80 -22.63 10.05
CA GLY A 103 7.25 -22.77 11.40
C GLY A 103 8.04 -21.98 12.44
N GLU A 104 8.71 -20.90 12.03
CA GLU A 104 9.56 -20.07 12.89
C GLU A 104 8.79 -18.91 13.54
N THR A 105 7.51 -18.73 13.19
CA THR A 105 6.71 -17.57 13.61
C THR A 105 5.45 -17.95 14.41
N PRO A 106 5.49 -18.90 15.38
CA PRO A 106 4.36 -19.07 16.27
C PRO A 106 4.10 -17.78 17.09
N PRO A 107 2.85 -17.54 17.56
CA PRO A 107 2.52 -16.37 18.37
C PRO A 107 3.47 -16.20 19.57
N GLY A 108 3.97 -14.97 19.76
CA GLY A 108 4.95 -14.64 20.81
C GLY A 108 6.41 -14.84 20.41
N THR A 109 6.71 -15.32 19.21
CA THR A 109 8.09 -15.37 18.73
C THR A 109 8.61 -13.97 18.39
N GLY A 110 9.70 -13.58 19.05
CA GLY A 110 10.39 -12.32 18.77
C GLY A 110 11.28 -12.41 17.54
N PHE A 111 11.47 -11.27 16.86
CA PHE A 111 12.29 -11.14 15.65
C PHE A 111 13.67 -11.82 15.74
N GLN A 112 14.35 -11.72 16.89
CA GLN A 112 15.70 -12.29 17.06
C GLN A 112 15.75 -13.83 17.11
N GLN A 113 14.60 -14.49 17.28
CA GLN A 113 14.50 -15.95 17.30
C GLN A 113 14.37 -16.53 15.87
N LEU A 114 14.09 -15.68 14.88
CA LEU A 114 13.95 -16.10 13.49
C LEU A 114 15.32 -16.45 12.89
N SER A 115 15.31 -17.44 11.99
CA SER A 115 16.50 -17.73 11.18
C SER A 115 16.91 -16.50 10.37
N ARG A 116 18.17 -16.49 9.90
CA ARG A 116 18.69 -15.39 9.09
C ARG A 116 17.82 -15.10 7.87
N VAL A 117 17.45 -16.14 7.11
CA VAL A 117 16.60 -16.02 5.92
C VAL A 117 15.20 -15.51 6.27
N ALA A 118 14.63 -15.92 7.40
CA ALA A 118 13.33 -15.42 7.85
C ALA A 118 13.37 -13.95 8.30
N ARG A 119 14.50 -13.48 8.86
CA ARG A 119 14.68 -12.07 9.25
C ARG A 119 14.80 -11.11 8.07
N GLU A 120 15.19 -11.61 6.90
CA GLU A 120 15.31 -10.81 5.68
C GLU A 120 13.96 -10.45 5.04
N GLY A 121 12.83 -10.77 5.67
CA GLY A 121 11.50 -10.43 5.19
C GLY A 121 11.20 -11.06 3.81
N ILE A 122 10.94 -10.22 2.81
CA ILE A 122 10.82 -10.64 1.41
C ILE A 122 12.22 -10.65 0.77
N THR A 123 13.00 -11.69 1.06
CA THR A 123 14.37 -11.87 0.50
C THR A 123 14.35 -12.31 -0.98
N CYS A 124 15.52 -12.35 -1.63
CA CYS A 124 15.67 -12.69 -3.05
C CYS A 124 14.96 -14.00 -3.43
N ASP A 125 15.20 -15.05 -2.66
CA ASP A 125 14.65 -16.38 -2.93
C ASP A 125 13.14 -16.46 -2.68
N VAL A 126 12.51 -15.49 -2.00
CA VAL A 126 11.04 -15.43 -1.93
C VAL A 126 10.46 -15.26 -3.34
N CYS A 127 10.98 -14.30 -4.10
CA CYS A 127 10.52 -14.00 -5.45
C CYS A 127 11.17 -14.92 -6.49
N HIS A 128 12.44 -15.26 -6.34
CA HIS A 128 13.18 -16.05 -7.33
C HIS A 128 12.99 -17.56 -7.20
N LEU A 129 12.28 -18.05 -6.17
CA LEU A 129 11.86 -19.45 -6.07
C LEU A 129 10.34 -19.64 -6.01
N MET A 130 9.51 -18.59 -5.98
CA MET A 130 8.06 -18.76 -5.91
C MET A 130 7.50 -19.53 -7.11
N ALA A 131 6.55 -20.43 -6.88
CA ALA A 131 5.88 -21.13 -7.97
C ALA A 131 4.75 -20.26 -8.57
N LEU A 132 4.86 -19.97 -9.87
CA LEU A 132 3.83 -19.27 -10.66
C LEU A 132 3.12 -20.24 -11.63
N PRO A 133 1.86 -19.97 -12.03
CA PRO A 133 0.97 -18.92 -11.52
C PRO A 133 0.47 -19.25 -10.11
N SER A 134 0.08 -18.24 -9.33
CA SER A 134 -0.52 -18.41 -8.00
C SER A 134 -1.72 -17.47 -7.81
N ALA A 135 -2.62 -17.83 -6.89
CA ALA A 135 -3.80 -17.04 -6.61
C ALA A 135 -3.44 -15.71 -5.91
N PRO A 136 -4.06 -14.58 -6.31
CA PRO A 136 -3.89 -13.29 -5.62
C PRO A 136 -4.30 -13.34 -4.15
N GLY A 137 -3.60 -12.57 -3.30
CA GLY A 137 -4.03 -12.29 -1.92
C GLY A 137 -3.76 -13.37 -0.88
N PHE A 138 -3.04 -14.44 -1.22
CA PHE A 138 -2.76 -15.57 -0.32
C PHE A 138 -1.28 -15.70 0.07
N ALA A 139 -0.47 -14.68 -0.22
CA ALA A 139 0.97 -14.69 -0.12
C ALA A 139 1.65 -15.81 -0.94
N VAL A 140 2.96 -15.92 -0.82
CA VAL A 140 3.73 -16.99 -1.48
C VAL A 140 3.63 -18.28 -0.66
N ARG A 141 2.82 -19.24 -1.12
CA ARG A 141 2.63 -20.54 -0.44
C ARG A 141 3.35 -21.72 -1.09
N ARG A 142 3.84 -21.54 -2.31
CA ARG A 142 4.47 -22.60 -3.11
C ARG A 142 5.78 -22.09 -3.67
N PHE A 143 6.78 -22.97 -3.62
CA PHE A 143 8.14 -22.70 -4.06
C PHE A 143 8.62 -23.85 -4.93
N ARG A 144 9.47 -23.54 -5.90
CA ARG A 144 10.21 -24.53 -6.69
C ARG A 144 11.25 -25.20 -5.80
N LEU A 145 11.43 -26.50 -6.03
CA LEU A 145 12.40 -27.35 -5.30
C LEU A 145 13.48 -27.92 -6.23
N ASP A 146 13.64 -27.36 -7.43
CA ASP A 146 14.69 -27.75 -8.39
C ASP A 146 15.94 -26.86 -8.31
N GLY A 147 15.89 -25.81 -7.48
CA GLY A 147 17.03 -24.96 -7.15
C GLY A 147 17.30 -23.88 -8.19
N ALA A 148 16.54 -23.87 -9.27
CA ALA A 148 16.64 -22.86 -10.30
C ALA A 148 16.08 -21.54 -9.81
N ARG A 149 16.92 -20.49 -9.82
CA ARG A 149 16.46 -19.12 -9.58
C ARG A 149 15.89 -18.59 -10.88
N GLN A 150 14.66 -18.11 -10.82
CA GLN A 150 13.92 -17.69 -12.01
C GLN A 150 13.97 -16.17 -12.17
N GLY A 151 14.08 -15.70 -13.40
CA GLY A 151 14.07 -14.28 -13.75
C GLY A 151 13.31 -14.03 -15.05
N ASN A 152 13.12 -12.77 -15.41
CA ASN A 152 12.42 -12.41 -16.64
C ASN A 152 13.31 -12.38 -17.90
N ILE A 153 14.58 -12.77 -17.78
CA ILE A 153 15.52 -12.82 -18.90
C ILE A 153 15.32 -14.16 -19.64
N PRO A 154 15.01 -14.14 -20.95
CA PRO A 154 14.67 -15.34 -21.72
C PRO A 154 15.85 -16.29 -21.97
N ASP A 155 17.08 -15.76 -21.97
CA ASP A 155 18.33 -16.44 -22.27
C ASP A 155 19.30 -16.38 -21.07
N PRO A 156 18.97 -16.96 -19.90
CA PRO A 156 19.86 -16.92 -18.76
C PRO A 156 21.21 -17.57 -19.08
N VAL A 157 22.30 -16.91 -18.70
CA VAL A 157 23.66 -17.42 -18.93
C VAL A 157 23.97 -18.54 -17.94
N GLU A 158 24.48 -19.66 -18.46
CA GLU A 158 24.94 -20.77 -17.62
C GLU A 158 26.08 -20.33 -16.70
N ASN A 159 26.04 -20.80 -15.45
CA ASN A 159 27.01 -20.44 -14.42
C ASN A 159 27.17 -21.59 -13.40
N PRO A 160 28.27 -21.64 -12.64
CA PRO A 160 28.54 -22.73 -11.70
C PRO A 160 27.87 -22.57 -10.32
N PHE A 161 27.15 -21.48 -10.05
CA PHE A 161 26.65 -21.14 -8.71
C PHE A 161 25.22 -21.63 -8.48
N HIS A 162 24.32 -21.33 -9.40
CA HIS A 162 22.94 -21.82 -9.36
C HIS A 162 22.37 -21.98 -10.78
N PRO A 163 21.48 -22.95 -10.99
CA PRO A 163 20.70 -22.98 -12.22
C PRO A 163 19.82 -21.73 -12.31
N SER A 164 19.62 -21.25 -13.53
CA SER A 164 18.84 -20.05 -13.83
C SER A 164 17.75 -20.40 -14.83
N ALA A 165 16.52 -19.97 -14.58
CA ALA A 165 15.38 -20.26 -15.44
C ALA A 165 14.68 -18.97 -15.88
N HIS A 166 14.18 -18.96 -17.12
CA HIS A 166 13.28 -17.91 -17.57
C HIS A 166 11.86 -18.17 -17.05
N GLU A 167 11.26 -17.18 -16.39
CA GLU A 167 9.85 -17.18 -16.00
C GLU A 167 9.19 -15.88 -16.50
N PRO A 168 8.43 -15.93 -17.61
CA PRO A 168 7.82 -14.74 -18.19
C PRO A 168 6.79 -14.08 -17.27
N MET A 169 6.16 -14.82 -16.36
CA MET A 169 5.20 -14.25 -15.41
C MET A 169 5.86 -13.27 -14.43
N LEU A 170 7.18 -13.32 -14.21
CA LEU A 170 7.88 -12.33 -13.40
C LEU A 170 7.86 -10.91 -14.00
N SER A 171 7.51 -10.77 -15.28
CA SER A 171 7.23 -9.46 -15.93
C SER A 171 5.77 -9.04 -15.90
N SER A 172 4.87 -9.83 -15.30
CA SER A 172 3.44 -9.56 -15.21
C SER A 172 3.02 -9.09 -13.81
N SER A 173 1.99 -8.25 -13.70
CA SER A 173 1.48 -7.76 -12.40
C SER A 173 0.96 -8.89 -11.50
N GLU A 174 0.59 -10.03 -12.09
CA GLU A 174 0.16 -11.25 -11.40
C GLU A 174 1.25 -11.77 -10.44
N ALA A 175 2.53 -11.55 -10.73
CA ALA A 175 3.63 -11.91 -9.83
C ALA A 175 3.60 -11.11 -8.51
N CYS A 176 3.05 -9.88 -8.52
CA CYS A 176 2.90 -9.03 -7.33
C CYS A 176 1.60 -9.31 -6.58
N ALA A 177 0.60 -9.86 -7.28
CA ALA A 177 -0.77 -10.05 -6.78
C ALA A 177 -0.87 -10.99 -5.57
N LEU A 178 0.11 -11.88 -5.38
CA LEU A 178 0.14 -12.81 -4.24
C LEU A 178 0.13 -12.05 -2.91
N CYS A 179 0.85 -10.94 -2.83
CA CYS A 179 0.95 -10.11 -1.63
C CYS A 179 0.13 -8.81 -1.74
N HIS A 180 -0.06 -8.25 -2.94
CA HIS A 180 -0.70 -6.95 -3.15
C HIS A 180 -2.20 -7.01 -3.53
N ASP A 181 -2.92 -8.03 -3.03
CA ASP A 181 -4.39 -8.18 -3.17
C ASP A 181 -5.00 -8.82 -1.90
N VAL A 182 -4.63 -8.30 -0.73
CA VAL A 182 -4.86 -8.89 0.58
C VAL A 182 -6.34 -9.09 0.90
N ARG A 183 -6.70 -10.34 1.18
CA ARG A 183 -8.00 -10.72 1.75
C ARG A 183 -7.84 -11.01 3.22
N ASN A 184 -8.70 -10.44 4.06
CA ASN A 184 -8.73 -10.78 5.47
C ASN A 184 -9.18 -12.25 5.68
N PRO A 185 -9.07 -12.80 6.90
CA PRO A 185 -9.47 -14.18 7.19
C PRO A 185 -10.94 -14.52 6.90
N LEU A 186 -11.81 -13.50 6.73
CA LEU A 186 -13.22 -13.65 6.36
C LEU A 186 -13.46 -13.61 4.84
N GLY A 187 -12.39 -13.48 4.04
CA GLY A 187 -12.43 -13.42 2.58
C GLY A 187 -12.69 -12.03 2.00
N VAL A 188 -12.84 -11.00 2.85
CA VAL A 188 -13.07 -9.62 2.42
C VAL A 188 -11.76 -9.04 1.91
N LEU A 189 -11.82 -8.44 0.72
CA LEU A 189 -10.67 -7.78 0.10
C LEU A 189 -10.42 -6.44 0.82
N VAL A 190 -9.36 -6.38 1.62
CA VAL A 190 -9.06 -5.25 2.52
C VAL A 190 -7.97 -4.34 1.99
N GLU A 191 -7.02 -4.90 1.25
CA GLU A 191 -6.08 -4.15 0.44
C GLU A 191 -6.16 -4.70 -0.98
N ARG A 192 -6.48 -3.86 -1.96
CA ARG A 192 -6.93 -4.34 -3.27
C ARG A 192 -6.15 -3.77 -4.44
N THR A 193 -4.87 -3.44 -4.22
CA THR A 193 -4.03 -2.74 -5.20
C THR A 193 -3.96 -3.47 -6.55
N TYR A 194 -3.78 -4.79 -6.55
CA TYR A 194 -3.80 -5.56 -7.80
C TYR A 194 -5.18 -5.53 -8.45
N THR A 195 -6.26 -5.70 -7.66
CA THR A 195 -7.63 -5.60 -8.19
C THR A 195 -7.92 -4.21 -8.80
N GLU A 196 -7.52 -3.12 -8.15
CA GLU A 196 -7.63 -1.76 -8.69
C GLU A 196 -6.86 -1.62 -10.00
N TRP A 197 -5.63 -2.15 -10.06
CA TRP A 197 -4.85 -2.20 -11.29
C TRP A 197 -5.54 -2.99 -12.40
N ARG A 198 -6.03 -4.19 -12.08
CA ARG A 198 -6.69 -5.07 -13.03
C ARG A 198 -7.97 -4.46 -13.61
N GLU A 199 -8.65 -3.63 -12.81
CA GLU A 199 -9.90 -2.95 -13.19
C GLU A 199 -9.66 -1.61 -13.91
N SER A 200 -8.41 -1.15 -14.01
CA SER A 200 -8.06 0.09 -14.70
C SER A 200 -7.77 -0.11 -16.19
N LEU A 201 -7.32 0.95 -16.86
CA LEU A 201 -6.90 0.91 -18.27
C LEU A 201 -5.51 0.25 -18.47
N TYR A 202 -4.73 0.04 -17.40
CA TYR A 202 -3.32 -0.38 -17.50
C TYR A 202 -3.11 -1.80 -18.05
N PRO A 203 -3.88 -2.82 -17.64
CA PRO A 203 -3.77 -4.15 -18.22
C PRO A 203 -4.00 -4.13 -19.74
N GLY A 204 -5.02 -3.40 -20.20
CA GLY A 204 -5.32 -3.23 -21.62
C GLY A 204 -4.26 -2.45 -22.41
N ARG A 205 -3.39 -1.70 -21.71
CA ARG A 205 -2.24 -0.99 -22.28
C ARG A 205 -0.91 -1.73 -22.10
N GLY A 206 -0.91 -2.91 -21.47
CA GLY A 206 0.30 -3.67 -21.18
C GLY A 206 1.24 -2.99 -20.17
N ILE A 207 0.73 -2.08 -19.33
CA ILE A 207 1.52 -1.41 -18.29
C ILE A 207 1.41 -2.22 -17.00
N THR A 208 2.51 -2.87 -16.61
CA THR A 208 2.57 -3.72 -15.41
C THR A 208 3.15 -2.99 -14.21
N CYS A 209 2.98 -3.55 -13.00
CA CYS A 209 3.56 -2.98 -11.78
C CYS A 209 5.07 -2.72 -11.90
N GLN A 210 5.79 -3.64 -12.55
CA GLN A 210 7.22 -3.59 -12.75
C GLN A 210 7.67 -2.38 -13.59
N VAL A 211 6.82 -1.88 -14.50
CA VAL A 211 7.17 -0.72 -15.33
C VAL A 211 7.46 0.51 -14.47
N CYS A 212 6.67 0.72 -13.41
CA CYS A 212 6.82 1.88 -12.52
C CYS A 212 7.63 1.55 -11.26
N HIS A 213 7.38 0.40 -10.63
CA HIS A 213 8.00 0.07 -9.33
C HIS A 213 9.31 -0.71 -9.45
N MET A 214 9.62 -1.26 -10.62
CA MET A 214 10.89 -1.94 -10.89
C MET A 214 11.50 -1.39 -12.18
N THR A 215 11.69 -0.06 -12.25
CA THR A 215 12.27 0.58 -13.45
C THR A 215 13.58 -0.09 -13.86
N TRP A 216 13.90 -0.09 -15.14
CA TRP A 216 15.06 -0.81 -15.65
C TRP A 216 16.17 0.12 -16.12
N VAL A 217 17.38 -0.42 -16.12
CA VAL A 217 18.59 0.18 -16.67
C VAL A 217 19.35 -0.88 -17.47
N GLU A 218 19.97 -0.49 -18.59
CA GLU A 218 20.81 -1.40 -19.40
C GLU A 218 22.18 -1.56 -18.75
N GLU A 219 22.37 -2.64 -18.01
CA GLU A 219 23.64 -2.98 -17.36
C GLU A 219 23.73 -4.47 -17.05
N PRO A 220 24.92 -5.01 -16.71
CA PRO A 220 25.04 -6.40 -16.30
C PRO A 220 24.15 -6.73 -15.09
N VAL A 221 23.34 -7.79 -15.21
CA VAL A 221 22.51 -8.27 -14.09
C VAL A 221 23.33 -8.98 -13.00
N ALA A 222 24.52 -9.45 -13.35
CA ALA A 222 25.49 -10.08 -12.46
C ALA A 222 26.91 -9.66 -12.86
N VAL A 223 27.86 -9.75 -11.93
CA VAL A 223 29.28 -9.53 -12.19
C VAL A 223 29.74 -10.49 -13.30
N GLY A 224 30.33 -9.92 -14.35
CA GLY A 224 30.82 -10.68 -15.52
C GLY A 224 29.74 -11.10 -16.53
N ALA A 225 28.45 -10.83 -16.26
CA ALA A 225 27.38 -11.06 -17.22
C ALA A 225 27.37 -9.97 -18.31
N PRO A 226 26.85 -10.26 -19.51
CA PRO A 226 26.63 -9.24 -20.52
C PRO A 226 25.55 -8.23 -20.06
N PRO A 227 25.57 -6.98 -20.54
CA PRO A 227 24.50 -6.02 -20.29
C PRO A 227 23.14 -6.54 -20.75
N ARG A 228 22.12 -6.27 -19.95
CA ARG A 228 20.71 -6.60 -20.18
C ARG A 228 19.83 -5.52 -19.52
N ARG A 229 18.52 -5.58 -19.75
CA ARG A 229 17.53 -4.83 -18.96
C ARG A 229 17.48 -5.36 -17.53
N ARG A 230 18.27 -4.74 -16.65
CA ARG A 230 18.25 -5.01 -15.22
C ARG A 230 17.15 -4.18 -14.58
N HIS A 231 16.20 -4.85 -13.92
CA HIS A 231 15.17 -4.17 -13.15
C HIS A 231 15.69 -3.77 -11.77
N ARG A 232 15.37 -2.56 -11.32
CA ARG A 232 15.70 -2.07 -9.98
C ARG A 232 14.86 -2.79 -8.92
N HIS A 233 15.49 -3.11 -7.79
CA HIS A 233 14.87 -3.86 -6.68
C HIS A 233 14.58 -3.00 -5.44
N VAL A 234 14.61 -1.67 -5.56
CA VAL A 234 14.19 -0.76 -4.47
C VAL A 234 12.69 -0.89 -4.24
N MET A 235 11.91 -1.07 -5.31
CA MET A 235 10.46 -1.31 -5.25
C MET A 235 9.73 -0.29 -4.37
N ALA A 236 10.09 0.98 -4.53
CA ALA A 236 9.57 2.06 -3.70
C ALA A 236 8.05 2.13 -3.81
N GLY A 237 7.41 2.18 -2.64
CA GLY A 237 5.99 2.48 -2.47
C GLY A 237 5.84 3.83 -1.79
N VAL A 238 5.00 3.88 -0.74
CA VAL A 238 4.75 5.11 0.03
C VAL A 238 5.22 5.01 1.49
N ASP A 239 5.66 3.83 1.91
CA ASP A 239 6.07 3.53 3.27
C ASP A 239 7.58 3.67 3.40
N VAL A 240 8.04 4.09 4.58
CA VAL A 240 9.47 4.23 4.92
C VAL A 240 9.74 3.64 6.31
N PRO A 241 10.98 3.16 6.59
CA PRO A 241 11.34 2.69 7.91
C PRO A 241 11.16 3.76 8.98
N LEU A 242 10.42 3.41 10.04
CA LEU A 242 10.26 4.25 11.23
C LEU A 242 11.29 3.90 12.31
N SER A 243 11.90 2.71 12.25
CA SER A 243 13.08 2.36 13.07
C SER A 243 14.37 2.56 12.28
N ASP A 244 15.51 2.38 12.95
CA ASP A 244 16.82 2.45 12.29
C ASP A 244 16.95 1.33 11.26
N PHE A 245 17.11 1.71 10.00
CA PHE A 245 17.24 0.79 8.88
C PHE A 245 18.11 1.45 7.78
N PRO A 246 18.96 0.67 7.07
CA PRO A 246 19.82 1.21 6.03
C PRO A 246 19.04 1.92 4.91
N GLY A 247 19.63 2.96 4.34
CA GLY A 247 19.12 3.63 3.13
C GLY A 247 17.82 4.41 3.31
N ARG A 248 17.39 4.70 4.54
CA ARG A 248 16.14 5.45 4.80
C ARG A 248 16.06 6.78 4.06
N GLU A 249 17.13 7.59 4.06
CA GLU A 249 17.13 8.90 3.38
C GLU A 249 16.99 8.76 1.86
N GLN A 250 17.67 7.78 1.26
CA GLN A 250 17.50 7.47 -0.16
C GLN A 250 16.07 7.01 -0.47
N LEU A 251 15.46 6.20 0.40
CA LEU A 251 14.08 5.76 0.22
C LEU A 251 13.09 6.92 0.36
N LEU A 252 13.33 7.90 1.25
CA LEU A 252 12.52 9.12 1.35
C LEU A 252 12.50 9.88 0.03
N GLU A 253 13.65 10.05 -0.62
CA GLU A 253 13.77 10.73 -1.91
C GLU A 253 12.98 9.98 -3.02
N GLU A 254 13.07 8.65 -3.06
CA GLU A 254 12.32 7.83 -4.03
C GLU A 254 10.80 7.91 -3.80
N VAL A 255 10.36 7.90 -2.53
CA VAL A 255 8.94 8.04 -2.17
C VAL A 255 8.42 9.44 -2.50
N GLU A 256 9.19 10.49 -2.19
CA GLU A 256 8.84 11.86 -2.52
C GLU A 256 8.68 12.04 -4.04
N TYR A 257 9.65 11.56 -4.82
CA TYR A 257 9.59 11.59 -6.28
C TYR A 257 8.35 10.86 -6.81
N LEU A 258 8.03 9.67 -6.29
CA LEU A 258 6.87 8.90 -6.70
C LEU A 258 5.57 9.66 -6.40
N LEU A 259 5.43 10.21 -5.19
CA LEU A 259 4.24 10.94 -4.76
C LEU A 259 4.02 12.25 -5.55
N GLN A 260 5.08 12.98 -5.86
CA GLN A 260 5.03 14.21 -6.68
C GLN A 260 4.67 13.94 -8.15
N ASN A 261 4.77 12.69 -8.59
CA ASN A 261 4.43 12.27 -9.95
C ASN A 261 3.21 11.34 -10.02
N ALA A 262 2.48 11.17 -8.91
CA ALA A 262 1.35 10.24 -8.86
C ALA A 262 0.01 10.85 -9.32
N VAL A 263 -0.19 12.16 -9.14
CA VAL A 263 -1.46 12.85 -9.41
C VAL A 263 -1.21 14.22 -10.01
N ARG A 264 -2.30 14.88 -10.43
CA ARG A 264 -2.29 16.31 -10.77
C ARG A 264 -3.32 17.05 -9.94
N MET A 265 -2.92 18.17 -9.35
CA MET A 265 -3.82 19.09 -8.64
C MET A 265 -4.06 20.35 -9.47
N SER A 266 -5.30 20.83 -9.51
CA SER A 266 -5.65 22.13 -10.10
C SER A 266 -6.48 22.95 -9.12
N VAL A 267 -6.09 24.22 -8.91
CA VAL A 267 -6.81 25.16 -8.04
C VAL A 267 -7.45 26.28 -8.86
N THR A 268 -8.74 26.46 -8.69
CA THR A 268 -9.51 27.58 -9.25
C THR A 268 -9.96 28.51 -8.14
N ALA A 269 -9.50 29.76 -8.18
CA ALA A 269 -9.88 30.84 -7.27
C ALA A 269 -9.92 32.16 -8.06
N PRO A 270 -10.74 33.15 -7.64
CA PRO A 270 -10.76 34.45 -8.30
C PRO A 270 -9.44 35.19 -8.12
N ALA A 271 -8.99 35.91 -9.16
CA ALA A 271 -7.80 36.75 -9.08
C ALA A 271 -8.04 38.07 -8.32
N ARG A 272 -9.31 38.51 -8.29
CA ARG A 272 -9.79 39.72 -7.62
C ARG A 272 -11.03 39.42 -6.81
N LEU A 273 -11.17 40.05 -5.65
CA LEU A 273 -12.27 39.81 -4.71
C LEU A 273 -12.81 41.12 -4.17
N ARG A 274 -14.12 41.33 -4.23
CA ARG A 274 -14.76 42.47 -3.56
C ARG A 274 -14.77 42.26 -2.05
N ARG A 275 -14.68 43.37 -1.32
CA ARG A 275 -14.68 43.43 0.15
C ARG A 275 -15.72 42.54 0.84
N ASP A 276 -16.95 42.50 0.35
CA ASP A 276 -18.04 41.76 1.01
C ASP A 276 -18.42 40.45 0.29
N SER A 277 -17.60 39.99 -0.66
CA SER A 277 -17.87 38.77 -1.42
C SER A 277 -17.34 37.51 -0.74
N VAL A 278 -18.05 36.40 -0.94
CA VAL A 278 -17.60 35.06 -0.54
C VAL A 278 -16.46 34.62 -1.47
N LEU A 279 -15.30 34.29 -0.89
CA LEU A 279 -14.21 33.67 -1.63
C LEU A 279 -14.57 32.21 -1.93
N THR A 280 -14.62 31.85 -3.21
CA THR A 280 -14.83 30.46 -3.63
C THR A 280 -13.53 29.89 -4.16
N VAL A 281 -13.07 28.79 -3.58
CA VAL A 281 -11.90 28.04 -4.04
C VAL A 281 -12.35 26.64 -4.41
N GLN A 282 -11.98 26.17 -5.60
CA GLN A 282 -12.22 24.81 -6.04
C GLN A 282 -10.87 24.10 -6.21
N VAL A 283 -10.72 22.95 -5.58
CA VAL A 283 -9.53 22.10 -5.66
C VAL A 283 -9.95 20.79 -6.32
N THR A 284 -9.35 20.47 -7.47
CA THR A 284 -9.56 19.18 -8.15
C THR A 284 -8.25 18.40 -8.12
N ILE A 285 -8.34 17.12 -7.74
CA ILE A 285 -7.22 16.18 -7.75
C ILE A 285 -7.58 15.08 -8.75
N ALA A 286 -6.74 14.88 -9.75
CA ALA A 286 -6.91 13.88 -10.80
C ALA A 286 -5.87 12.77 -10.65
N ASN A 287 -6.35 11.52 -10.56
CA ASN A 287 -5.52 10.33 -10.60
C ASN A 287 -5.46 9.81 -12.05
N ASN A 288 -4.81 10.54 -12.94
CA ASN A 288 -4.68 10.16 -14.36
C ASN A 288 -3.31 9.56 -14.70
N ILE A 289 -2.46 9.32 -13.68
CA ILE A 289 -1.10 8.80 -13.84
C ILE A 289 -0.92 7.42 -13.18
N THR A 290 -1.62 7.11 -12.08
CA THR A 290 -1.47 5.77 -11.48
C THR A 290 -2.46 4.77 -12.08
N GLY A 291 -2.03 3.52 -12.14
CA GLY A 291 -2.84 2.42 -12.65
C GLY A 291 -3.82 1.85 -11.64
N HIS A 292 -3.81 2.32 -10.39
CA HIS A 292 -4.59 1.83 -9.27
C HIS A 292 -5.21 3.03 -8.52
N ASP A 293 -5.91 2.81 -7.41
CA ASP A 293 -6.46 3.92 -6.65
C ASP A 293 -5.36 4.73 -5.95
N ILE A 294 -5.65 5.97 -5.56
CA ILE A 294 -4.74 6.75 -4.72
C ILE A 294 -5.46 7.38 -3.50
N PRO A 295 -4.93 7.16 -2.29
CA PRO A 295 -3.90 6.16 -1.95
C PRO A 295 -4.44 4.72 -2.10
N THR A 296 -3.62 3.76 -2.52
CA THR A 296 -3.96 2.31 -2.56
C THR A 296 -3.50 1.60 -1.27
N GLY A 297 -3.54 0.26 -1.19
CA GLY A 297 -2.89 -0.57 -0.16
C GLY A 297 -3.59 -0.50 1.20
N SER A 298 -2.82 -0.29 2.27
CA SER A 298 -3.31 -0.14 3.65
C SER A 298 -4.04 1.20 3.89
N ILE A 299 -5.14 1.42 3.17
CA ILE A 299 -5.87 2.70 3.14
C ILE A 299 -6.43 3.14 4.50
N PHE A 300 -6.57 2.23 5.46
CA PHE A 300 -7.07 2.50 6.81
C PHE A 300 -6.12 3.33 7.68
N MET A 301 -4.84 3.33 7.32
CA MET A 301 -3.78 4.08 8.01
C MET A 301 -3.20 5.18 7.12
N ARG A 302 -3.35 5.07 5.79
CA ARG A 302 -2.88 6.10 4.88
C ARG A 302 -3.77 7.34 4.96
N GLN A 303 -3.13 8.50 5.01
CA GLN A 303 -3.79 9.79 4.98
C GLN A 303 -3.24 10.59 3.81
N MET A 304 -4.09 10.82 2.80
CA MET A 304 -3.86 11.82 1.76
C MET A 304 -4.90 12.92 1.93
N TRP A 305 -4.51 14.18 2.05
CA TRP A 305 -5.46 15.26 2.35
C TRP A 305 -5.08 16.59 1.70
N VAL A 306 -6.09 17.46 1.58
CA VAL A 306 -5.87 18.85 1.17
C VAL A 306 -5.70 19.73 2.40
N GLU A 307 -4.59 20.44 2.46
CA GLU A 307 -4.42 21.61 3.33
C GLU A 307 -4.73 22.87 2.52
N LEU A 308 -5.65 23.69 3.01
CA LEU A 308 -5.98 24.97 2.39
C LEU A 308 -5.98 26.06 3.45
N ILE A 309 -5.18 27.10 3.20
CA ILE A 309 -5.01 28.24 4.11
C ILE A 309 -5.22 29.53 3.34
N VAL A 310 -6.05 30.42 3.89
CA VAL A 310 -6.24 31.79 3.40
C VAL A 310 -5.74 32.76 4.46
N ARG A 311 -4.74 33.57 4.11
CA ARG A 311 -4.11 34.56 4.99
C ARG A 311 -4.22 35.97 4.43
N GLY A 312 -4.26 36.96 5.30
CA GLY A 312 -4.01 38.36 4.93
C GLY A 312 -2.55 38.52 4.52
N ARG A 313 -2.29 39.09 3.34
CA ARG A 313 -0.94 39.21 2.78
C ARG A 313 -0.05 40.17 3.57
N SER A 314 -0.65 41.19 4.18
CA SER A 314 0.08 42.19 4.96
C SER A 314 0.13 41.82 6.44
N SER A 315 -0.99 41.35 7.00
CA SER A 315 -1.09 41.07 8.44
C SER A 315 -0.63 39.66 8.83
N GLY A 316 -0.62 38.71 7.90
CA GLY A 316 -0.44 37.29 8.17
C GLY A 316 -1.64 36.62 8.86
N THR A 317 -2.74 37.36 9.09
CA THR A 317 -3.93 36.85 9.77
C THR A 317 -4.54 35.69 9.00
N VAL A 318 -4.72 34.53 9.64
CA VAL A 318 -5.40 33.38 9.04
C VAL A 318 -6.91 33.60 9.09
N PHE A 319 -7.54 33.79 7.93
CA PHE A 319 -8.98 33.93 7.81
C PHE A 319 -9.70 32.59 7.65
N TYR A 320 -9.03 31.60 7.07
CA TYR A 320 -9.56 30.26 6.88
C TYR A 320 -8.44 29.24 6.85
N ALA A 321 -8.67 28.08 7.48
CA ALA A 321 -7.73 26.96 7.47
C ALA A 321 -8.47 25.64 7.61
N THR A 322 -8.17 24.70 6.71
CA THR A 322 -8.58 23.30 6.78
C THR A 322 -7.42 22.40 6.39
N GLY A 323 -7.41 21.15 6.87
CA GLY A 323 -6.30 20.22 6.65
C GLY A 323 -5.07 20.51 7.51
N THR A 324 -5.23 21.32 8.55
CA THR A 324 -4.16 21.62 9.52
C THR A 324 -4.09 20.55 10.60
N LEU A 325 -2.89 20.38 11.14
CA LEU A 325 -2.60 19.47 12.23
C LEU A 325 -2.84 20.13 13.59
N ASP A 326 -3.17 19.32 14.60
CA ASP A 326 -3.22 19.72 16.00
C ASP A 326 -1.82 19.66 16.65
N ALA A 327 -1.72 19.96 17.97
CA ALA A 327 -0.44 19.96 18.67
C ALA A 327 0.22 18.58 18.77
N ASN A 328 -0.53 17.49 18.58
CA ASN A 328 -0.04 16.12 18.54
C ASN A 328 0.33 15.65 17.12
N GLY A 329 0.27 16.56 16.14
CA GLY A 329 0.50 16.26 14.73
C GLY A 329 -0.66 15.53 14.06
N ASP A 330 -1.83 15.39 14.69
CA ASP A 330 -2.97 14.72 14.11
C ASP A 330 -3.82 15.65 13.24
N LEU A 331 -4.41 15.11 12.17
CA LEU A 331 -5.50 15.81 11.51
C LEU A 331 -6.66 15.93 12.51
N ARG A 332 -7.27 17.11 12.58
CA ARG A 332 -8.39 17.44 13.46
C ARG A 332 -9.69 16.71 13.08
N THR A 333 -9.64 15.39 13.17
CA THR A 333 -10.72 14.43 12.90
C THR A 333 -11.32 13.94 14.22
N LEU A 334 -12.31 13.07 14.17
CA LEU A 334 -12.85 12.41 15.36
C LEU A 334 -11.86 11.48 16.08
N HIS A 335 -10.69 11.18 15.47
CA HIS A 335 -9.61 10.42 16.09
C HIS A 335 -8.56 11.31 16.79
N SER A 336 -8.59 12.63 16.59
CA SER A 336 -7.70 13.55 17.29
C SER A 336 -8.08 13.62 18.77
N GLU A 337 -7.10 13.41 19.64
CA GLU A 337 -7.26 13.53 21.10
C GLU A 337 -7.66 14.96 21.49
N GLU A 338 -7.09 15.98 20.82
CA GLU A 338 -7.42 17.38 21.11
C GLU A 338 -8.85 17.73 20.69
N VAL A 339 -9.35 17.15 19.59
CA VAL A 339 -10.75 17.28 19.18
C VAL A 339 -11.67 16.59 20.19
N GLN A 340 -11.34 15.37 20.61
CA GLN A 340 -12.12 14.62 21.59
C GLN A 340 -12.17 15.33 22.95
N SER A 341 -11.08 15.97 23.37
CA SER A 341 -11.01 16.72 24.63
C SER A 341 -11.57 18.14 24.53
N GLY A 342 -12.00 18.59 23.35
CA GLY A 342 -12.46 19.97 23.12
C GLY A 342 -11.35 21.04 23.14
N ARG A 343 -10.08 20.64 23.07
CA ARG A 343 -8.92 21.56 22.97
C ARG A 343 -8.74 22.12 21.56
N ALA A 344 -9.17 21.37 20.54
CA ALA A 344 -9.19 21.81 19.16
C ALA A 344 -10.59 21.59 18.54
N PRO A 345 -11.04 22.46 17.62
CA PRO A 345 -12.29 22.23 16.90
C PRO A 345 -12.13 21.11 15.87
N LEU A 346 -13.21 20.34 15.63
CA LEU A 346 -13.29 19.39 14.53
C LEU A 346 -13.19 20.12 13.18
N ASP A 347 -12.32 19.66 12.30
CA ASP A 347 -12.19 20.19 10.94
C ASP A 347 -13.25 19.58 10.02
N THR A 348 -14.43 20.21 10.02
CA THR A 348 -15.58 19.78 9.23
C THR A 348 -15.43 20.01 7.73
N ALA A 349 -14.39 20.75 7.29
CA ALA A 349 -14.10 21.02 5.89
C ALA A 349 -12.98 20.14 5.32
N LEU A 350 -12.41 19.25 6.13
CA LEU A 350 -11.29 18.40 5.74
C LEU A 350 -11.65 17.50 4.56
N LEU A 351 -10.92 17.67 3.45
CA LEU A 351 -10.92 16.69 2.37
C LEU A 351 -9.81 15.67 2.64
N LEU A 352 -10.21 14.48 3.12
CA LEU A 352 -9.32 13.37 3.45
C LEU A 352 -9.67 12.14 2.60
N PHE A 353 -8.65 11.59 1.95
CA PHE A 353 -8.70 10.32 1.24
C PHE A 353 -8.06 9.23 2.10
N THR A 354 -8.85 8.20 2.40
CA THR A 354 -8.52 7.11 3.32
C THR A 354 -9.52 5.96 3.12
N GLY A 355 -9.45 4.92 3.94
CA GLY A 355 -10.45 3.85 3.99
C GLY A 355 -10.99 3.62 5.39
N THR A 356 -12.15 2.99 5.47
CA THR A 356 -12.73 2.59 6.77
C THR A 356 -13.19 1.16 6.70
N ALA A 357 -12.58 0.30 7.51
CA ALA A 357 -13.02 -1.08 7.67
C ALA A 357 -14.25 -1.11 8.58
N LEU A 358 -15.27 -1.85 8.18
CA LEU A 358 -16.57 -1.87 8.84
C LEU A 358 -16.95 -3.28 9.28
N LYS A 359 -17.39 -3.39 10.54
CA LYS A 359 -18.04 -4.58 11.11
C LYS A 359 -19.40 -4.16 11.66
N ASN A 360 -20.47 -4.72 11.11
CA ASN A 360 -21.85 -4.37 11.48
C ASN A 360 -22.15 -2.87 11.37
N GLY A 361 -21.65 -2.22 10.31
CA GLY A 361 -21.83 -0.80 10.05
C GLY A 361 -21.02 0.14 10.94
N ARG A 362 -20.10 -0.37 11.77
CA ARG A 362 -19.24 0.43 12.66
C ARG A 362 -17.76 0.25 12.29
N PRO A 363 -16.90 1.27 12.50
CA PRO A 363 -15.46 1.13 12.33
C PRO A 363 -14.90 -0.06 13.13
N ALA A 364 -14.04 -0.84 12.49
CA ALA A 364 -13.39 -2.01 13.08
C ALA A 364 -11.97 -2.17 12.51
N SER A 365 -11.18 -3.06 13.10
CA SER A 365 -9.90 -3.48 12.50
C SER A 365 -10.16 -4.20 11.18
N PHE A 366 -9.26 -4.00 10.20
CA PHE A 366 -9.46 -4.55 8.86
C PHE A 366 -9.45 -6.09 8.82
N TRP A 367 -8.72 -6.75 9.73
CA TRP A 367 -8.72 -8.21 9.84
C TRP A 367 -10.06 -8.82 10.33
N GLU A 368 -10.97 -8.00 10.89
CA GLU A 368 -12.32 -8.43 11.29
C GLU A 368 -13.44 -7.78 10.46
N ALA A 369 -13.08 -7.02 9.43
CA ALA A 369 -14.03 -6.25 8.65
C ALA A 369 -14.90 -7.18 7.79
N HIS A 370 -16.20 -6.85 7.71
CA HIS A 370 -17.15 -7.47 6.78
C HIS A 370 -17.28 -6.66 5.48
N ALA A 371 -16.88 -5.40 5.50
CA ALA A 371 -16.85 -4.52 4.35
C ALA A 371 -15.79 -3.42 4.54
N VAL A 372 -15.43 -2.76 3.44
CA VAL A 372 -14.52 -1.62 3.44
C VAL A 372 -15.18 -0.47 2.69
N GLU A 373 -15.25 0.69 3.34
CA GLU A 373 -15.59 1.95 2.70
C GLU A 373 -14.31 2.59 2.13
N PHE A 374 -14.21 2.63 0.80
CA PHE A 374 -13.09 3.25 0.08
C PHE A 374 -13.39 4.73 -0.16
N ARG A 375 -12.62 5.63 0.44
CA ARG A 375 -12.63 7.08 0.15
C ARG A 375 -11.36 7.49 -0.59
N THR A 376 -10.92 6.66 -1.52
CA THR A 376 -9.77 6.88 -2.40
C THR A 376 -10.19 7.58 -3.69
N ILE A 377 -9.23 7.97 -4.53
CA ILE A 377 -9.48 8.41 -5.90
C ILE A 377 -9.18 7.23 -6.84
N PRO A 378 -10.20 6.64 -7.50
CA PRO A 378 -9.98 5.54 -8.43
C PRO A 378 -8.99 5.86 -9.54
N ALA A 379 -8.36 4.84 -10.10
CA ALA A 379 -7.53 4.99 -11.29
C ALA A 379 -8.32 5.68 -12.42
N PHE A 380 -7.73 6.72 -13.01
CA PHE A 380 -8.31 7.55 -14.06
C PHE A 380 -9.57 8.34 -13.67
N ASP A 381 -9.79 8.55 -12.37
CA ASP A 381 -10.87 9.38 -11.84
C ASP A 381 -10.32 10.68 -11.21
N SER A 382 -11.22 11.55 -10.77
CA SER A 382 -10.90 12.77 -10.06
C SER A 382 -11.85 13.04 -8.90
N ARG A 383 -11.40 13.87 -7.97
CA ARG A 383 -12.22 14.37 -6.85
C ARG A 383 -12.07 15.88 -6.75
N THR A 384 -13.20 16.55 -6.57
CA THR A 384 -13.27 18.01 -6.49
C THR A 384 -13.90 18.44 -5.17
N ALA A 385 -13.20 19.27 -4.42
CA ALA A 385 -13.74 20.00 -3.27
C ALA A 385 -13.99 21.46 -3.64
N ARG A 386 -15.07 22.04 -3.10
CA ARG A 386 -15.40 23.45 -3.24
C ARG A 386 -15.53 24.09 -1.86
N TYR A 387 -14.65 25.03 -1.57
CA TYR A 387 -14.61 25.81 -0.35
C TYR A 387 -15.28 27.16 -0.59
N ARG A 388 -16.24 27.51 0.27
CA ARG A 388 -16.94 28.80 0.24
C ARG A 388 -16.64 29.53 1.54
N ILE A 389 -15.78 30.54 1.47
CA ILE A 389 -15.20 31.23 2.61
C ILE A 389 -15.84 32.62 2.71
N PRO A 390 -16.73 32.86 3.69
CA PRO A 390 -17.35 34.16 3.87
C PRO A 390 -16.32 35.20 4.33
N PRO A 391 -16.54 36.49 4.03
CA PRO A 391 -15.69 37.55 4.56
C PRO A 391 -15.77 37.61 6.10
N PRO A 392 -14.69 38.04 6.78
CA PRO A 392 -14.75 38.34 8.20
C PRO A 392 -15.66 39.54 8.47
N ALA A 393 -15.96 39.80 9.75
CA ALA A 393 -16.74 40.96 10.14
C ALA A 393 -16.10 42.27 9.62
N GLY A 394 -16.86 43.02 8.82
CA GLY A 394 -16.38 44.26 8.19
C GLY A 394 -15.54 44.04 6.93
N GLY A 395 -15.70 42.90 6.26
CA GLY A 395 -15.20 42.64 4.91
C GLY A 395 -13.71 42.31 4.84
N TRP A 396 -13.25 41.89 3.67
CA TRP A 396 -11.83 41.79 3.35
C TRP A 396 -11.20 43.19 3.32
N ARG A 397 -10.12 43.39 4.08
CA ARG A 397 -9.45 44.71 4.22
C ARG A 397 -8.03 44.74 3.70
N GLU A 398 -7.54 43.62 3.19
CA GLU A 398 -6.22 43.46 2.61
C GLU A 398 -6.24 42.38 1.52
N GLU A 399 -5.23 42.39 0.66
CA GLU A 399 -4.99 41.29 -0.28
C GLU A 399 -4.87 39.96 0.47
N LEU A 400 -5.32 38.88 -0.16
CA LEU A 400 -5.25 37.55 0.43
C LEU A 400 -4.13 36.74 -0.22
N GLU A 401 -3.50 35.88 0.56
CA GLU A 401 -2.68 34.79 0.09
C GLU A 401 -3.46 33.47 0.26
N LEU A 402 -3.65 32.75 -0.84
CA LEU A 402 -4.19 31.40 -0.87
C LEU A 402 -3.02 30.42 -1.00
N SER A 403 -2.90 29.51 -0.05
CA SER A 403 -1.97 28.37 -0.11
C SER A 403 -2.79 27.07 -0.10
N VAL A 404 -2.53 26.19 -1.06
CA VAL A 404 -3.16 24.86 -1.18
C VAL A 404 -2.07 23.82 -1.33
N ARG A 405 -2.11 22.76 -0.52
CA ARG A 405 -1.19 21.63 -0.60
C ARG A 405 -1.96 20.32 -0.57
N LEU A 406 -1.63 19.41 -1.49
CA LEU A 406 -2.01 18.01 -1.37
C LEU A 406 -0.89 17.28 -0.62
N ARG A 407 -1.23 16.69 0.52
CA ARG A 407 -0.24 16.12 1.45
C ARG A 407 -0.51 14.64 1.67
N PHE A 408 0.53 13.87 1.93
CA PHE A 408 0.45 12.44 2.19
C PHE A 408 1.29 12.03 3.40
N ARG A 409 0.77 11.07 4.18
CA ARG A 409 1.55 10.27 5.14
C ARG A 409 1.02 8.84 5.25
N ALA A 410 1.92 7.91 5.53
CA ALA A 410 1.62 6.47 5.61
C ALA A 410 0.76 6.08 6.82
N PHE A 411 0.90 6.78 7.94
CA PHE A 411 0.24 6.46 9.20
C PHE A 411 -0.30 7.73 9.89
N PRO A 412 -1.39 7.69 10.66
CA PRO A 412 -1.72 8.79 11.56
C PRO A 412 -0.94 8.69 12.89
N PRO A 413 -0.44 9.80 13.45
CA PRO A 413 0.24 9.83 14.74
C PRO A 413 -0.57 9.22 15.89
N TYR A 414 -1.89 9.44 15.96
CA TYR A 414 -2.74 8.84 16.99
C TYR A 414 -2.66 7.30 16.98
N MET A 415 -2.50 6.68 15.81
CA MET A 415 -2.41 5.22 15.71
C MET A 415 -1.06 4.73 16.24
N LEU A 416 0.04 5.41 15.92
CA LEU A 416 1.35 5.08 16.48
C LEU A 416 1.31 5.18 18.01
N ARG A 417 0.71 6.24 18.57
CA ARG A 417 0.51 6.35 20.02
C ARG A 417 -0.37 5.24 20.59
N ALA A 418 -1.47 4.89 19.93
CA ALA A 418 -2.36 3.80 20.33
C ALA A 418 -1.71 2.41 20.26
N LEU A 419 -0.63 2.25 19.50
CA LEU A 419 0.20 1.04 19.42
C LEU A 419 1.39 1.06 20.39
N GLY A 420 1.51 2.09 21.25
CA GLY A 420 2.67 2.24 22.14
C GLY A 420 3.94 2.74 21.44
N LEU A 421 3.83 3.15 20.18
CA LEU A 421 4.92 3.61 19.32
C LEU A 421 4.94 5.14 19.17
N GLY A 422 4.44 5.87 20.18
CA GLY A 422 4.35 7.34 20.13
C GLY A 422 5.68 8.06 19.91
N HIS A 423 6.79 7.45 20.35
CA HIS A 423 8.15 7.96 20.13
C HIS A 423 8.57 7.93 18.64
N LEU A 424 7.86 7.19 17.77
CA LEU A 424 8.13 7.14 16.34
C LEU A 424 7.40 8.23 15.54
N VAL A 425 6.51 9.01 16.17
CA VAL A 425 5.75 10.07 15.48
C VAL A 425 6.66 11.09 14.81
N GLU A 426 7.78 11.44 15.45
CA GLU A 426 8.74 12.42 14.88
C GLU A 426 9.49 11.87 13.65
N ARG A 427 9.49 10.55 13.45
CA ARG A 427 10.15 9.90 12.30
C ARG A 427 9.21 9.72 11.10
N LEU A 428 7.93 10.03 11.27
CA LEU A 428 6.90 9.89 10.25
C LEU A 428 6.92 11.10 9.30
N PRO A 429 7.30 10.94 8.03
CA PRO A 429 7.32 12.04 7.08
C PRO A 429 5.90 12.48 6.69
N ILE A 430 5.78 13.75 6.32
CA ILE A 430 4.66 14.27 5.55
C ILE A 430 5.22 14.77 4.22
N PHE A 431 4.73 14.21 3.13
CA PHE A 431 5.13 14.60 1.78
C PHE A 431 4.11 15.58 1.21
N ASP A 432 4.59 16.64 0.58
CA ASP A 432 3.76 17.51 -0.25
C ASP A 432 3.80 16.95 -1.69
N MET A 433 2.67 16.40 -2.14
CA MET A 433 2.52 15.76 -3.45
C MET A 433 2.39 16.80 -4.57
N GLU A 434 1.59 17.83 -4.31
CA GLU A 434 1.33 18.95 -5.21
C GLU A 434 1.07 20.18 -4.33
N TRP A 435 1.47 21.36 -4.76
CA TRP A 435 1.23 22.60 -4.02
C TRP A 435 1.03 23.78 -4.95
N GLU A 436 0.28 24.77 -4.46
CA GLU A 436 0.05 26.00 -5.17
C GLU A 436 -0.11 27.16 -4.18
N GLN A 437 0.47 28.32 -4.51
CA GLN A 437 0.31 29.55 -3.75
C GLN A 437 0.03 30.71 -4.70
N ARG A 438 -0.99 31.51 -4.41
CA ARG A 438 -1.33 32.70 -5.22
C ARG A 438 -1.90 33.83 -4.38
N SER A 439 -1.68 35.06 -4.83
CA SER A 439 -2.30 36.25 -4.26
C SER A 439 -3.66 36.53 -4.90
N ILE A 440 -4.60 37.01 -4.10
CA ILE A 440 -5.93 37.47 -4.51
C ILE A 440 -6.03 38.95 -4.15
N ALA A 441 -6.09 39.80 -5.18
CA ALA A 441 -6.20 41.24 -4.99
C ALA A 441 -7.60 41.63 -4.52
N LEU A 442 -7.71 42.72 -3.77
CA LEU A 442 -9.00 43.34 -3.51
C LEU A 442 -9.38 44.30 -4.65
N GLU A 443 -10.67 44.31 -4.99
CA GLU A 443 -11.24 45.29 -5.94
C GLU A 443 -11.29 46.70 -5.36
#